data_AF-A0A316HFG7-F1
#
_entry.id   AF-A0A316HFG7-F1
#
_cell.length_a   1.000
_cell.length_b   1.000
_cell.length_c   1.000
_cell.angle_alpha   90.00
_cell.angle_beta   90.00
_cell.angle_gamma   90.00
#
_symmetry.space_group_name_H-M   'P 1'
#
loop_
_entity.id
_entity.type
_entity.pdbx_description
1 polymer ?
#
loop_
_entity_poly.entity_id
_entity_poly.type
_entity_poly.pdbx_seq_one_letter_code
_entity_poly.pdbx_strand_id
1 'polypeptide(L)' 'MKEKIEMLKKDLYNVFVMGNADDRQLYRVYLLIAVPALVFFAMFGNFPKY' A
#
# COMPACT_ATOMS: atom_id res chain seq x y z
N MET A 1 -4.86 10.32 15.87
CA MET A 1 -3.83 9.44 15.24
C MET A 1 -4.06 7.96 15.51
N LYS A 2 -4.34 7.53 16.75
CA LYS A 2 -4.65 6.13 17.08
C LYS A 2 -5.76 5.54 16.21
N GLU A 3 -6.88 6.24 16.07
CA GLU A 3 -8.01 5.80 15.23
C GLU A 3 -7.64 5.60 13.76
N LYS A 4 -6.78 6.48 13.20
CA LYS A 4 -6.32 6.34 11.81
C LYS A 4 -5.46 5.09 11.60
N ILE A 5 -4.65 4.73 12.59
CA ILE A 5 -3.82 3.52 12.56
C ILE A 5 -4.71 2.27 12.67
N GLU A 6 -5.70 2.27 13.55
CA GLU A 6 -6.63 1.15 13.69
C GLU A 6 -7.47 0.94 12.42
N MET A 7 -7.93 2.03 11.78
CA MET A 7 -8.57 1.95 10.46
C MET A 7 -7.63 1.35 9.41
N LEU A 8 -6.37 1.80 9.36
CA LEU A 8 -5.40 1.28 8.39
C LEU A 8 -5.10 -0.21 8.61
N LYS A 9 -4.97 -0.66 9.85
CA LYS A 9 -4.78 -2.09 10.17
C LYS A 9 -5.95 -2.92 9.69
N LYS A 10 -7.18 -2.45 9.93
CA LYS A 10 -8.40 -3.12 9.47
C LYS A 10 -8.45 -3.19 7.95
N ASP A 11 -8.14 -2.10 7.26
CA ASP A 11 -8.10 -2.04 5.80
C ASP A 11 -7.04 -3.02 5.25
N LEU A 12 -5.83 -3.05 5.83
CA LEU A 12 -4.76 -3.98 5.45
C LEU A 12 -5.17 -5.44 5.66
N TYR A 13 -5.80 -5.75 6.79
CA TYR A 13 -6.27 -7.10 7.10
C TYR A 13 -7.38 -7.55 6.14
N ASN A 14 -8.32 -6.67 5.83
CA ASN A 14 -9.38 -6.97 4.86
C ASN A 14 -8.81 -7.23 3.45
N VAL A 15 -7.84 -6.44 3.01
CA VAL A 15 -7.25 -6.57 1.67
C VAL A 15 -6.35 -7.80 1.56
N PHE A 16 -5.47 -8.04 2.52
CA PHE A 16 -4.44 -9.09 2.41
C PHE A 16 -4.80 -10.44 3.03
N VAL A 17 -5.75 -10.47 3.96
CA VAL A 17 -6.07 -11.70 4.72
C VAL A 17 -7.49 -12.17 4.43
N MET A 18 -8.50 -11.32 4.64
CA MET A 18 -9.90 -11.73 4.44
C MET A 18 -10.32 -11.76 2.97
N GLY A 19 -9.71 -10.95 2.11
CA GLY A 19 -10.07 -10.84 0.70
C GLY A 19 -11.45 -10.23 0.44
N ASN A 20 -12.03 -9.53 1.42
CA ASN A 20 -13.38 -8.95 1.37
C ASN A 20 -13.37 -7.41 1.44
N ALA A 21 -12.34 -6.80 0.86
CA ALA A 21 -12.15 -5.36 0.93
C ALA A 21 -12.99 -4.60 -0.11
N ASP A 22 -13.61 -3.50 0.33
CA ASP A 22 -14.29 -2.56 -0.57
C ASP A 22 -13.29 -1.76 -1.41
N ASP A 23 -13.72 -1.22 -2.55
CA ASP A 23 -12.90 -0.41 -3.46
C ASP A 23 -12.14 0.73 -2.76
N ARG A 24 -12.77 1.35 -1.74
CA ARG A 24 -12.14 2.42 -0.95
C ARG A 24 -11.03 1.93 -0.04
N GLN A 25 -11.13 0.70 0.47
CA GLN A 25 -10.10 0.07 1.29
C GLN A 25 -8.93 -0.36 0.40
N LEU A 26 -9.24 -0.98 -0.75
CA LEU A 26 -8.28 -1.32 -1.78
C LEU A 26 -7.45 -0.10 -2.18
N TYR A 27 -8.11 0.99 -2.59
CA TYR A 27 -7.45 2.22 -3.04
C TYR A 27 -6.48 2.79 -1.98
N ARG A 28 -6.90 2.84 -0.71
CA ARG A 28 -6.07 3.32 0.39
C ARG A 28 -4.83 2.46 0.59
N VAL A 29 -4.99 1.14 0.57
CA VAL A 29 -3.88 0.18 0.73
C VAL A 29 -2.93 0.24 -0.46
N TYR A 30 -3.44 0.35 -1.68
CA TYR A 30 -2.59 0.50 -2.88
C TYR A 30 -1.76 1.76 -2.85
N LEU A 31 -2.34 2.91 -2.49
CA LEU A 31 -1.57 4.16 -2.33
C LEU A 31 -0.49 4.04 -1.26
N LEU A 32 -0.80 3.37 -0.14
CA LEU A 32 0.15 3.17 0.94
C LEU A 32 1.38 2.37 0.47
N ILE A 33 1.18 1.37 -0.40
CA ILE A 33 2.25 0.49 -0.90
C ILE A 33 2.95 1.09 -2.12
N ALA A 34 2.25 1.88 -2.92
CA ALA A 34 2.80 2.50 -4.12
C ALA A 34 4.01 3.39 -3.80
N VAL A 35 3.95 4.18 -2.72
CA VAL A 35 5.06 5.06 -2.32
C VAL A 35 6.35 4.27 -2.03
N PRO A 36 6.37 3.28 -1.10
CA PRO A 36 7.58 2.50 -0.84
C PRO A 36 8.01 1.66 -2.06
N ALA A 37 7.07 1.17 -2.88
CA ALA A 37 7.42 0.47 -4.11
C ALA A 37 8.16 1.39 -5.10
N LEU A 38 7.65 2.60 -5.34
CA LEU A 38 8.29 3.60 -6.21
C LEU A 38 9.67 4.01 -5.68
N VAL A 39 9.80 4.20 -4.36
CA VAL A 39 11.09 4.50 -3.72
C VAL A 39 12.07 3.35 -3.89
N PHE A 40 11.62 2.10 -3.74
CA PHE A 40 12.44 0.92 -3.97
C PHE A 40 12.92 0.85 -5.43
N PHE A 41 12.02 1.05 -6.40
CA PHE A 41 12.38 1.13 -7.81
C PHE A 41 13.35 2.29 -8.09
N ALA A 42 13.17 3.46 -7.49
CA ALA A 42 14.07 4.60 -7.68
C ALA A 42 15.48 4.33 -7.13
N MET A 43 15.59 3.66 -5.98
CA MET A 43 16.89 3.40 -5.33
C MET A 43 17.62 2.18 -5.90
N PHE A 44 16.90 1.12 -6.25
CA PHE A 44 17.48 -0.18 -6.64
C PHE A 44 17.14 -0.59 -8.07
N GLY A 45 16.29 0.16 -8.76
CA GLY A 45 15.99 -0.09 -10.16
C GLY A 45 17.21 0.19 -11.03
N ASN A 46 17.66 -0.82 -11.77
CA ASN A 46 18.59 -0.62 -12.87
C ASN A 46 17.84 -0.03 -14.06
N PHE A 47 17.69 1.30 -14.06
CA PHE A 47 17.20 2.01 -15.24
C PHE A 47 18.33 2.03 -16.28
N PRO A 48 18.09 1.55 -17.52
CA PRO A 48 19.09 1.65 -18.57
C PRO A 48 19.46 3.13 -18.76
N LYS A 49 20.71 3.46 -18.48
CA LYS A 49 21.29 4.74 -18.85
C LYS A 49 21.68 4.61 -20.32
N TYR A 50 20.95 5.30 -21.17
CA TYR A 50 21.36 5.51 -22.56
C TYR A 50 22.77 6.11 -22.61
#